data_AF-A0A6A4S5Y1-F1
#
_entry.id   AF-A0A6A4S5Y1-F1
#
_cell.length_a   1.000
_cell.length_b   1.000
_cell.length_c   1.000
_cell.angle_alpha   90.00
_cell.angle_beta   90.00
_cell.angle_gamma   90.00
#
_symmetry.space_group_name_H-M   'P 1'
#
loop_
_entity.id
_entity.type
_entity.pdbx_description
1 polymer ?
#
loop_
_entity_poly.entity_id
_entity_poly.type
_entity_poly.pdbx_seq_one_letter_code
_entity_poly.pdbx_strand_id
1 'polypeptide(L)'
;MPHPPGKSPRNRTELRLPFTRGRDSGRERGQRPERRQQQLNDRTVPDRQHTHPPEEMTADVAVSLLMLAGIVGLSDATRRLLSSGTLAGTGLSVCAVELVSTFQLCCCTHELKLLSDVGGIEPRLALTLTYLASVVHGLTFGGAIGNPSGTLEHAYRSRITGRCALRRIACQFAAAAAARAAVPVIWGLGLSRLHVRHKLLGYRCVSAIHAALPRAAAVEFACAFAVQTAITHTRSVEEKYRVHAVAAVIASVVYAGGSMTGAVFNPALAFSTQFPCSGPSFLEYCLVYWLGPLLGMMSSVLLFDKLVPRLSRTSSSPHLSLETKKRTQRKDLVISDLAALHKCRTHCSGELDKPLELEVEELKTYNTMSSNLTQNKEEIFCSLISRTRREYE
;
A
#
# COMPACT_ATOMS: atom_id res chain seq x y z
N MET A 1 -42.45 17.74 -52.30
CA MET A 1 -43.00 19.09 -52.57
C MET A 1 -43.32 19.74 -51.23
N PRO A 2 -43.00 21.02 -50.98
CA PRO A 2 -42.31 21.97 -51.85
C PRO A 2 -40.92 22.41 -51.36
N HIS A 3 -40.18 22.90 -52.35
CA HIS A 3 -38.84 23.48 -52.39
C HIS A 3 -38.81 24.95 -51.88
N PRO A 4 -37.62 25.59 -51.80
CA PRO A 4 -37.36 26.91 -51.21
C PRO A 4 -37.54 28.06 -52.22
N PRO A 5 -37.21 29.31 -51.82
CA PRO A 5 -36.37 30.18 -52.65
C PRO A 5 -35.30 30.90 -51.80
N GLY A 6 -34.17 31.43 -52.28
CA GLY A 6 -33.67 31.67 -53.62
C GLY A 6 -32.72 32.89 -53.60
N LYS A 7 -31.46 32.66 -54.01
CA LYS A 7 -30.52 33.52 -54.79
C LYS A 7 -30.28 35.02 -54.43
N SER A 8 -29.00 35.32 -54.10
CA SER A 8 -28.00 36.26 -54.72
C SER A 8 -28.42 37.69 -55.19
N PRO A 9 -27.53 38.74 -55.19
CA PRO A 9 -26.18 38.70 -55.81
C PRO A 9 -25.04 39.63 -55.27
N ARG A 10 -23.82 39.29 -55.71
CA ARG A 10 -22.68 40.14 -56.15
C ARG A 10 -22.18 41.30 -55.25
N ASN A 11 -20.87 41.26 -54.93
CA ASN A 11 -19.93 42.09 -55.69
C ASN A 11 -18.49 41.57 -55.74
N ARG A 12 -17.99 41.52 -56.98
CA ARG A 12 -16.62 41.36 -57.44
C ARG A 12 -15.84 42.63 -57.10
N THR A 13 -14.54 42.55 -56.84
CA THR A 13 -13.49 43.19 -57.67
C THR A 13 -12.14 42.58 -57.33
N GLU A 14 -11.63 41.74 -58.22
CA GLU A 14 -10.18 41.55 -58.38
C GLU A 14 -9.63 42.71 -59.22
N LEU A 15 -8.41 43.16 -58.91
CA LEU A 15 -7.55 43.77 -59.92
C LEU A 15 -6.09 43.37 -59.66
N ARG A 16 -5.54 42.54 -60.55
CA ARG A 16 -4.13 42.21 -60.67
C ARG A 16 -3.36 43.31 -61.42
N LEU A 17 -2.20 43.65 -60.87
CA LEU A 17 -0.85 43.86 -61.46
C LEU A 17 -0.68 44.80 -62.67
N PRO A 18 0.50 45.44 -62.78
CA PRO A 18 1.52 44.83 -63.63
C PRO A 18 2.96 44.84 -63.08
N PHE A 19 3.70 43.89 -63.64
CA PHE A 19 5.13 43.61 -63.58
C PHE A 19 5.99 44.78 -64.11
N THR A 20 7.15 45.06 -63.50
CA THR A 20 8.38 45.44 -64.23
C THR A 20 9.62 44.87 -63.54
N ARG A 21 10.59 44.51 -64.39
CA ARG A 21 11.83 43.76 -64.11
C ARG A 21 12.99 44.75 -64.25
N GLY A 22 13.94 44.75 -63.32
CA GLY A 22 15.18 45.53 -63.42
C GLY A 22 16.29 44.88 -62.59
N ARG A 23 17.41 44.56 -63.25
CA ARG A 23 18.62 43.93 -62.73
C ARG A 23 19.70 45.01 -62.74
N ASP A 24 20.43 45.24 -61.64
CA ASP A 24 21.90 45.35 -61.58
C ASP A 24 22.45 45.88 -60.25
N SER A 25 23.47 45.16 -59.77
CA SER A 25 24.73 45.56 -59.13
C SER A 25 24.81 46.79 -58.21
N GLY A 26 25.23 46.57 -56.96
CA GLY A 26 25.69 47.64 -56.07
C GLY A 26 26.19 47.12 -54.72
N ARG A 27 27.50 46.93 -54.62
CA ARG A 27 28.28 46.56 -53.42
C ARG A 27 28.57 47.84 -52.61
N GLU A 28 28.31 47.81 -51.30
CA GLU A 28 29.08 48.45 -50.19
C GLU A 28 28.23 49.08 -49.06
N ARG A 29 28.60 48.66 -47.83
CA ARG A 29 28.62 49.38 -46.54
C ARG A 29 27.32 49.96 -45.95
N GLY A 30 26.83 49.25 -44.94
CA GLY A 30 26.05 49.79 -43.82
C GLY A 30 26.17 48.90 -42.59
N GLN A 31 27.14 49.16 -41.73
CA GLN A 31 27.27 48.51 -40.41
C GLN A 31 26.19 49.02 -39.44
N ARG A 32 25.68 48.11 -38.60
CA ARG A 32 24.77 48.28 -37.44
C ARG A 32 23.30 48.58 -37.74
N PRO A 33 22.42 47.62 -37.44
CA PRO A 33 21.66 47.75 -36.19
C PRO A 33 21.34 46.39 -35.50
N GLU A 34 22.33 45.59 -35.10
CA GLU A 34 22.05 44.36 -34.33
C GLU A 34 22.50 44.42 -32.86
N ARG A 35 23.25 45.45 -32.45
CA ARG A 35 23.71 45.58 -31.04
C ARG A 35 22.76 46.32 -30.10
N ARG A 36 21.65 46.89 -30.60
CA ARG A 36 20.65 47.55 -29.73
C ARG A 36 19.50 46.65 -29.29
N GLN A 37 19.29 45.50 -29.94
CA GLN A 37 18.28 44.52 -29.52
C GLN A 37 18.80 43.56 -28.44
N GLN A 38 20.13 43.38 -28.33
CA GLN A 38 20.74 42.44 -27.38
C GLN A 38 21.08 43.05 -26.02
N GLN A 39 20.95 44.38 -25.84
CA GLN A 39 21.32 45.09 -24.61
C GLN A 39 20.12 45.64 -23.83
N LEU A 40 18.88 45.39 -24.28
CA LEU A 40 17.65 45.76 -23.58
C LEU A 40 16.91 44.56 -22.95
N ASN A 41 17.51 43.37 -22.98
CA ASN A 41 17.01 42.17 -22.31
C ASN A 41 17.79 41.82 -21.03
N ASP A 42 18.76 42.65 -20.63
CA ASP A 42 19.64 42.39 -19.48
C ASP A 42 19.32 43.29 -18.27
N ARG A 43 18.05 43.70 -18.14
CA ARG A 43 17.51 44.15 -16.86
C ARG A 43 17.01 42.93 -16.11
N THR A 44 17.95 42.28 -15.42
CA THR A 44 17.77 41.68 -14.09
C THR A 44 16.36 41.80 -13.53
N VAL A 45 15.49 40.87 -13.92
CA VAL A 45 14.41 40.44 -13.05
C VAL A 45 15.11 39.63 -11.96
N PRO A 46 15.10 40.05 -10.68
CA PRO A 46 15.58 39.17 -9.63
C PRO A 46 14.72 37.91 -9.71
N ASP A 47 15.37 36.78 -9.94
CA ASP A 47 14.79 35.46 -9.74
C ASP A 47 14.23 35.46 -8.32
N ARG A 48 12.92 35.68 -8.19
CA ARG A 48 12.21 35.37 -6.95
C ARG A 48 12.16 33.86 -6.89
N GLN A 49 13.28 33.27 -6.48
CA GLN A 49 13.22 32.12 -5.60
C GLN A 49 12.32 32.55 -4.44
N HIS A 50 11.07 32.12 -4.48
CA HIS A 50 10.22 32.06 -3.32
C HIS A 50 10.84 31.03 -2.37
N THR A 51 11.97 31.38 -1.75
CA THR A 51 12.37 30.80 -0.48
C THR A 51 11.28 31.20 0.49
N HIS A 52 10.34 30.29 0.72
CA HIS A 52 9.42 30.39 1.84
C HIS A 52 10.25 30.64 3.10
N PRO A 53 9.95 31.68 3.90
CA PRO A 53 10.67 31.89 5.14
C PRO A 53 10.55 30.61 5.99
N PRO A 54 11.65 30.14 6.62
CA PRO A 54 11.67 28.86 7.33
C PRO A 54 10.60 28.74 8.42
N GLU A 55 10.16 29.87 8.98
CA GLU A 55 9.05 29.92 9.95
C GLU A 55 7.70 29.47 9.36
N GLU A 56 7.41 29.82 8.11
CA GLU A 56 6.13 29.46 7.47
C GLU A 56 6.06 27.96 7.13
N MET A 57 7.16 27.40 6.62
CA MET A 57 7.26 25.96 6.36
C MET A 57 7.15 25.14 7.65
N THR A 58 7.69 25.67 8.76
CA THR A 58 7.61 25.02 10.08
C THR A 58 6.17 24.95 10.59
N ALA A 59 5.38 26.00 10.37
CA ALA A 59 3.97 26.03 10.77
C ALA A 59 3.11 25.03 9.97
N ASP A 60 3.30 24.93 8.65
CA ASP A 60 2.59 23.95 7.81
C ASP A 60 2.89 22.51 8.25
N VAL A 61 4.18 22.19 8.50
CA VAL A 61 4.60 20.88 9.02
C VAL A 61 3.96 20.60 10.39
N ALA A 62 3.96 21.57 11.31
CA ALA A 62 3.38 21.40 12.63
C ALA A 62 1.87 21.11 12.56
N VAL A 63 1.12 21.84 11.72
CA VAL A 63 -0.31 21.59 11.52
C VAL A 63 -0.55 20.21 10.92
N SER A 64 0.23 19.80 9.90
CA SER A 64 0.14 18.45 9.33
C SER A 64 0.40 17.36 10.38
N LEU A 65 1.41 17.54 11.25
CA LEU A 65 1.71 16.61 12.35
C LEU A 65 0.57 16.52 13.37
N LEU A 66 -0.04 17.65 13.75
CA LEU A 66 -1.20 17.67 14.63
C LEU A 66 -2.40 16.97 13.99
N MET A 67 -2.61 17.18 12.69
CA MET A 67 -3.69 16.54 11.93
C MET A 67 -3.47 15.03 11.80
N LEU A 68 -2.24 14.58 11.52
CA LEU A 68 -1.83 13.17 11.55
C LEU A 68 -2.11 12.54 12.93
N ALA A 69 -1.66 13.20 14.01
CA ALA A 69 -1.88 12.73 15.38
C ALA A 69 -3.39 12.67 15.73
N GLY A 70 -4.17 13.67 15.31
CA GLY A 70 -5.62 13.71 15.49
C GLY A 70 -6.34 12.57 14.76
N ILE A 71 -5.98 12.30 13.49
CA ILE A 71 -6.54 11.18 12.72
C ILE A 71 -6.22 9.85 13.41
N VAL A 72 -4.97 9.65 13.83
CA VAL A 72 -4.54 8.42 14.50
C VAL A 72 -5.27 8.24 15.82
N GLY A 73 -5.34 9.28 16.65
CA GLY A 73 -6.03 9.25 17.95
C GLY A 73 -7.53 8.98 17.82
N LEU A 74 -8.20 9.66 16.89
CA LEU A 74 -9.64 9.44 16.64
C LEU A 74 -9.92 8.03 16.09
N SER A 75 -9.05 7.54 15.21
CA SER A 75 -9.13 6.19 14.66
C SER A 75 -8.91 5.13 15.75
N ASP A 76 -7.97 5.35 16.67
CA ASP A 76 -7.73 4.46 17.81
C ASP A 76 -8.92 4.43 18.77
N ALA A 77 -9.46 5.60 19.13
CA ALA A 77 -10.66 5.71 19.95
C ALA A 77 -11.86 5.00 19.31
N THR A 78 -12.04 5.17 18.00
CA THR A 78 -13.13 4.54 17.23
C THR A 78 -12.95 3.03 17.18
N ARG A 79 -11.74 2.52 16.92
CA ARG A 79 -11.47 1.06 16.96
C ARG A 79 -11.78 0.48 18.32
N ARG A 80 -11.33 1.13 19.41
CA ARG A 80 -11.61 0.69 20.78
C ARG A 80 -13.12 0.65 21.04
N LEU A 81 -13.83 1.74 20.77
CA LEU A 81 -15.27 1.83 20.99
C LEU A 81 -16.06 0.76 20.21
N LEU A 82 -15.71 0.53 18.94
CA LEU A 82 -16.38 -0.49 18.13
C LEU A 82 -16.04 -1.92 18.60
N SER A 83 -14.79 -2.17 18.99
CA SER A 83 -14.33 -3.51 19.36
C SER A 83 -14.73 -3.92 20.78
N SER A 84 -14.73 -2.98 21.74
CA SER A 84 -15.09 -3.23 23.13
C SER A 84 -16.56 -2.94 23.44
N GLY A 85 -17.26 -2.24 22.56
CA GLY A 85 -18.66 -1.85 22.71
C GLY A 85 -19.55 -2.54 21.69
N THR A 86 -20.08 -1.76 20.74
CA THR A 86 -21.24 -2.10 19.90
C THR A 86 -21.08 -3.37 19.07
N LEU A 87 -19.87 -3.71 18.61
CA LEU A 87 -19.62 -4.89 17.78
C LEU A 87 -18.92 -6.02 18.55
N ALA A 88 -18.78 -5.89 19.87
CA ALA A 88 -18.19 -6.93 20.71
C ALA A 88 -18.94 -8.25 20.54
N GLY A 89 -18.21 -9.34 20.30
CA GLY A 89 -18.79 -10.67 20.07
C GLY A 89 -19.38 -10.91 18.68
N THR A 90 -19.45 -9.88 17.81
CA THR A 90 -19.90 -10.04 16.42
C THR A 90 -18.72 -10.29 15.47
N GLY A 91 -18.95 -11.08 14.43
CA GLY A 91 -17.97 -11.23 13.32
C GLY A 91 -17.77 -9.95 12.48
N LEU A 92 -18.37 -8.82 12.87
CA LEU A 92 -18.24 -7.51 12.21
C LEU A 92 -17.10 -6.67 12.79
N SER A 93 -16.65 -6.93 14.02
CA SER A 93 -15.56 -6.18 14.68
C SER A 93 -14.29 -6.15 13.81
N VAL A 94 -13.95 -7.29 13.19
CA VAL A 94 -12.84 -7.40 12.25
C VAL A 94 -12.98 -6.46 11.05
N CYS A 95 -14.19 -6.35 10.49
CA CYS A 95 -14.45 -5.45 9.35
C CYS A 95 -14.38 -3.98 9.77
N ALA A 96 -14.87 -3.64 10.96
CA ALA A 96 -14.77 -2.29 11.51
C ALA A 96 -13.31 -1.89 11.75
N VAL A 97 -12.51 -2.76 12.37
CA VAL A 97 -11.08 -2.54 12.58
C VAL A 97 -10.35 -2.37 11.24
N GLU A 98 -10.66 -3.20 10.25
CA GLU A 98 -10.08 -3.09 8.91
C GLU A 98 -10.44 -1.76 8.22
N LEU A 99 -11.70 -1.35 8.30
CA LEU A 99 -12.21 -0.11 7.71
C LEU A 99 -11.53 1.10 8.37
N VAL A 100 -11.54 1.19 9.70
CA VAL A 100 -10.99 2.34 10.43
C VAL A 100 -9.47 2.45 10.25
N SER A 101 -8.74 1.33 10.31
CA SER A 101 -7.29 1.33 10.10
C SER A 101 -6.91 1.71 8.66
N THR A 102 -7.64 1.23 7.66
CA THR A 102 -7.37 1.62 6.26
C THR A 102 -7.75 3.08 6.00
N PHE A 103 -8.79 3.59 6.67
CA PHE A 103 -9.16 5.02 6.60
C PHE A 103 -8.05 5.88 7.19
N GLN A 104 -7.53 5.53 8.38
CA GLN A 104 -6.38 6.17 9.00
C GLN A 104 -5.18 6.19 8.04
N LEU A 105 -4.84 5.04 7.44
CA LEU A 105 -3.74 4.93 6.46
C LEU A 105 -3.89 5.93 5.32
N CYS A 106 -5.08 5.94 4.70
CA CYS A 106 -5.35 6.77 3.53
C CYS A 106 -5.31 8.25 3.88
N CYS A 107 -5.99 8.66 4.96
CA CYS A 107 -6.02 10.08 5.39
C CYS A 107 -4.62 10.59 5.75
N CYS A 108 -3.84 9.81 6.52
CA CYS A 108 -2.47 10.18 6.85
C CYS A 108 -1.58 10.27 5.60
N THR A 109 -1.74 9.35 4.65
CA THR A 109 -0.97 9.38 3.39
C THR A 109 -1.36 10.56 2.51
N HIS A 110 -2.65 10.94 2.46
CA HIS A 110 -3.07 12.16 1.75
C HIS A 110 -2.40 13.40 2.33
N GLU A 111 -2.36 13.55 3.65
CA GLU A 111 -1.70 14.70 4.29
C GLU A 111 -0.20 14.73 4.03
N LEU A 112 0.48 13.59 4.16
CA LEU A 112 1.92 13.49 3.86
C LEU A 112 2.21 13.78 2.39
N LYS A 113 1.38 13.28 1.48
CA LYS A 113 1.48 13.57 0.05
C LYS A 113 1.27 15.06 -0.21
N LEU A 114 0.28 15.70 0.42
CA LEU A 114 0.07 17.13 0.28
C LEU A 114 1.27 17.95 0.77
N LEU A 115 1.80 17.59 1.94
CA LEU A 115 2.97 18.24 2.54
C LEU A 115 4.23 18.09 1.67
N SER A 116 4.41 16.93 1.04
CA SER A 116 5.50 16.67 0.10
C SER A 116 5.31 17.43 -1.22
N ASP A 117 4.20 17.19 -1.92
CA ASP A 117 4.01 17.62 -3.31
C ASP A 117 3.72 19.12 -3.43
N VAL A 118 2.94 19.67 -2.48
CA VAL A 118 2.53 21.09 -2.49
C VAL A 118 3.29 21.88 -1.43
N GLY A 119 3.55 21.29 -0.26
CA GLY A 119 4.34 21.93 0.79
C GLY A 119 5.82 22.07 0.42
N GLY A 120 6.35 21.18 -0.41
CA GLY A 120 7.72 21.25 -0.90
C GLY A 120 8.76 20.98 0.19
N ILE A 121 8.40 20.17 1.20
CA ILE A 121 9.33 19.82 2.28
C ILE A 121 10.55 19.07 1.73
N GLU A 122 11.68 19.18 2.43
CA GLU A 122 12.90 18.49 2.05
C GLU A 122 12.66 16.97 1.93
N PRO A 123 13.17 16.29 0.89
CA PRO A 123 12.98 14.85 0.70
C PRO A 123 13.39 14.01 1.92
N ARG A 124 14.42 14.44 2.66
CA ARG A 124 14.85 13.76 3.89
C ARG A 124 13.76 13.81 4.96
N LEU A 125 13.14 14.98 5.16
CA LEU A 125 12.03 15.14 6.09
C LEU A 125 10.82 14.31 5.64
N ALA A 126 10.47 14.33 4.34
CA ALA A 126 9.37 13.53 3.81
C ALA A 126 9.58 12.02 4.06
N LEU A 127 10.80 11.52 3.89
CA LEU A 127 11.15 10.12 4.17
C LEU A 127 11.11 9.81 5.66
N THR A 128 11.60 10.71 6.52
CA THR A 128 11.48 10.55 7.98
C THR A 128 10.02 10.49 8.41
N LEU A 129 9.16 11.36 7.89
CA LEU A 129 7.73 11.35 8.18
C LEU A 129 7.05 10.08 7.65
N THR A 130 7.44 9.60 6.47
CA THR A 130 6.94 8.34 5.90
C THR A 130 7.31 7.15 6.79
N TYR A 131 8.56 7.11 7.28
CA TYR A 131 9.01 6.09 8.23
C TYR A 131 8.20 6.15 9.53
N LEU A 132 8.09 7.33 10.14
CA LEU A 132 7.36 7.52 11.40
C LEU A 132 5.88 7.15 11.26
N ALA A 133 5.22 7.59 10.19
CA ALA A 133 3.84 7.23 9.90
C ALA A 133 3.69 5.71 9.69
N SER A 134 4.62 5.06 8.99
CA SER A 134 4.61 3.61 8.81
C SER A 134 4.73 2.86 10.14
N VAL A 135 5.57 3.34 11.07
CA VAL A 135 5.67 2.80 12.43
C VAL A 135 4.35 2.99 13.18
N VAL A 136 3.80 4.21 13.18
CA VAL A 136 2.54 4.51 13.87
C VAL A 136 1.40 3.64 13.34
N HIS A 137 1.28 3.48 12.02
CA HIS A 137 0.31 2.58 11.40
C HIS A 137 0.50 1.13 11.86
N GLY A 138 1.74 0.62 11.82
CA GLY A 138 2.06 -0.73 12.28
C GLY A 138 1.69 -1.00 13.74
N LEU A 139 1.83 0.00 14.61
CA LEU A 139 1.49 -0.11 16.04
C LEU A 139 0.00 0.10 16.35
N THR A 140 -0.73 0.84 15.51
CA THR A 140 -2.11 1.28 15.82
C THR A 140 -3.19 0.50 15.08
N PHE A 141 -2.85 -0.28 14.05
CA PHE A 141 -3.85 -0.94 13.19
C PHE A 141 -4.67 -2.04 13.87
N GLY A 142 -4.31 -2.47 15.08
CA GLY A 142 -5.14 -3.38 15.89
C GLY A 142 -5.42 -4.73 15.21
N GLY A 143 -4.50 -5.23 14.37
CA GLY A 143 -4.67 -6.47 13.62
C GLY A 143 -5.36 -6.33 12.25
N ALA A 144 -5.64 -5.10 11.80
CA ALA A 144 -5.98 -4.84 10.41
C ALA A 144 -4.78 -5.09 9.48
N ILE A 145 -5.06 -5.52 8.25
CA ILE A 145 -4.04 -5.72 7.21
C ILE A 145 -3.81 -4.43 6.41
N GLY A 146 -4.89 -3.69 6.12
CA GLY A 146 -4.84 -2.38 5.44
C GLY A 146 -4.37 -2.42 3.98
N ASN A 147 -4.18 -3.61 3.40
CA ASN A 147 -3.65 -3.79 2.04
C ASN A 147 -4.28 -5.02 1.36
N PRO A 148 -4.97 -4.86 0.21
CA PRO A 148 -5.56 -5.97 -0.53
C PRO A 148 -4.54 -7.08 -0.90
N SER A 149 -3.31 -6.71 -1.26
CA SER A 149 -2.25 -7.68 -1.56
C SER A 149 -1.90 -8.52 -0.32
N GLY A 150 -1.75 -7.89 0.85
CA GLY A 150 -1.53 -8.62 2.11
C GLY A 150 -2.73 -9.50 2.48
N THR A 151 -3.95 -9.05 2.22
CA THR A 151 -5.16 -9.86 2.49
C THR A 151 -5.19 -11.13 1.65
N LEU A 152 -4.82 -11.03 0.36
CA LEU A 152 -4.72 -12.18 -0.53
C LEU A 152 -3.59 -13.13 -0.12
N GLU A 153 -2.47 -12.62 0.36
CA GLU A 153 -1.41 -13.45 0.94
C GLU A 153 -1.92 -14.27 2.13
N HIS A 154 -2.63 -13.63 3.06
CA HIS A 154 -3.23 -14.31 4.21
C HIS A 154 -4.22 -15.40 3.78
N ALA A 155 -5.01 -15.15 2.72
CA ALA A 155 -5.91 -16.15 2.17
C ALA A 155 -5.15 -17.32 1.53
N TYR A 156 -4.09 -17.04 0.75
CA TYR A 156 -3.25 -18.05 0.12
C TYR A 156 -2.55 -18.96 1.14
N ARG A 157 -2.06 -18.40 2.26
CA ARG A 157 -1.48 -19.18 3.36
C ARG A 157 -2.53 -19.80 4.30
N SER A 158 -3.81 -19.79 3.93
CA SER A 158 -4.94 -20.33 4.71
C SER A 158 -5.06 -19.76 6.13
N ARG A 159 -4.57 -18.53 6.35
CA ARG A 159 -4.66 -17.82 7.65
C ARG A 159 -6.04 -17.21 7.87
N ILE A 160 -6.72 -16.87 6.77
CA ILE A 160 -8.11 -16.40 6.75
C ILE A 160 -8.87 -17.12 5.64
N THR A 161 -10.19 -17.26 5.80
CA THR A 161 -11.04 -17.84 4.75
C THR A 161 -11.20 -16.87 3.58
N GLY A 162 -11.46 -17.38 2.38
CA GLY A 162 -11.69 -16.55 1.19
C GLY A 162 -12.84 -15.53 1.37
N ARG A 163 -13.92 -15.91 2.07
CA ARG A 163 -15.03 -15.00 2.41
C ARG A 163 -14.59 -13.87 3.35
N CYS A 164 -13.75 -14.18 4.34
CA CYS A 164 -13.19 -13.18 5.23
C CYS A 164 -12.25 -12.22 4.48
N ALA A 165 -11.41 -12.76 3.59
CA ALA A 165 -10.54 -11.97 2.72
C ALA A 165 -11.32 -10.99 1.85
N LEU A 166 -12.38 -11.46 1.18
CA LEU A 166 -13.23 -10.62 0.34
C LEU A 166 -13.88 -9.48 1.14
N ARG A 167 -14.41 -9.78 2.32
CA ARG A 167 -14.99 -8.78 3.22
C ARG A 167 -13.97 -7.72 3.63
N ARG A 168 -12.75 -8.13 4.01
CA ARG A 168 -11.67 -7.19 4.37
C ARG A 168 -11.24 -6.32 3.19
N ILE A 169 -11.11 -6.87 1.99
CA ILE A 169 -10.80 -6.11 0.78
C ILE A 169 -11.90 -5.09 0.49
N ALA A 170 -13.17 -5.47 0.61
CA ALA A 170 -14.28 -4.54 0.46
C ALA A 170 -14.22 -3.39 1.49
N CYS A 171 -13.93 -3.70 2.77
CA CYS A 171 -13.71 -2.68 3.81
C CYS A 171 -12.53 -1.75 3.49
N GLN A 172 -11.42 -2.29 2.96
CA GLN A 172 -10.24 -1.51 2.58
C GLN A 172 -10.56 -0.51 1.46
N PHE A 173 -11.28 -0.93 0.41
CA PHE A 173 -11.70 -0.02 -0.66
C PHE A 173 -12.79 0.97 -0.22
N ALA A 174 -13.73 0.56 0.65
CA ALA A 174 -14.72 1.46 1.23
C ALA A 174 -14.04 2.55 2.08
N ALA A 175 -13.06 2.18 2.90
CA ALA A 175 -12.25 3.11 3.67
C ALA A 175 -11.43 4.06 2.78
N ALA A 176 -10.83 3.55 1.71
CA ALA A 176 -10.10 4.35 0.73
C ALA A 176 -11.00 5.38 0.03
N ALA A 177 -12.23 5.00 -0.33
CA ALA A 177 -13.24 5.89 -0.89
C ALA A 177 -13.69 6.95 0.13
N ALA A 178 -13.95 6.54 1.38
CA ALA A 178 -14.33 7.43 2.46
C ALA A 178 -13.22 8.47 2.75
N ALA A 179 -11.95 8.05 2.79
CA ALA A 179 -10.82 8.95 2.97
C ALA A 179 -10.73 9.96 1.82
N ARG A 180 -10.87 9.52 0.57
CA ARG A 180 -10.89 10.41 -0.60
C ARG A 180 -11.99 11.47 -0.52
N ALA A 181 -13.14 11.14 0.05
CA ALA A 181 -14.24 12.09 0.25
C ALA A 181 -14.01 13.02 1.46
N ALA A 182 -13.47 12.50 2.56
CA ALA A 182 -13.30 13.23 3.82
C ALA A 182 -12.16 14.24 3.78
N VAL A 183 -11.04 13.88 3.15
CA VAL A 183 -9.80 14.69 3.25
C VAL A 183 -9.96 16.09 2.62
N PRO A 184 -10.59 16.29 1.45
CA PRO A 184 -10.88 17.64 0.93
C PRO A 184 -11.78 18.48 1.86
N VAL A 185 -12.67 17.84 2.63
CA VAL A 185 -13.50 18.54 3.63
C VAL A 185 -12.64 19.03 4.78
N ILE A 186 -11.72 18.19 5.27
CA ILE A 186 -10.78 18.53 6.35
C ILE A 186 -9.85 19.67 5.90
N TRP A 187 -9.25 19.56 4.71
CA TRP A 187 -8.42 20.63 4.14
C TRP A 187 -9.22 21.91 3.91
N GLY A 188 -10.52 21.79 3.61
CA GLY A 188 -11.42 22.91 3.41
C GLY A 188 -11.56 23.85 4.62
N LEU A 189 -11.22 23.37 5.82
CA LEU A 189 -11.15 24.15 7.06
C LEU A 189 -10.01 25.17 7.06
N GLY A 190 -8.99 25.00 6.20
CA GLY A 190 -7.91 25.97 6.04
C GLY A 190 -7.03 26.13 7.29
N LEU A 191 -6.74 25.04 8.00
CA LEU A 191 -5.97 25.04 9.25
C LEU A 191 -4.51 25.54 9.08
N SER A 192 -4.01 25.55 7.85
CA SER A 192 -2.67 26.01 7.47
C SER A 192 -2.69 26.75 6.13
N ARG A 193 -1.62 27.46 5.81
CA ARG A 193 -1.47 28.08 4.47
C ARG A 193 -1.39 27.02 3.39
N LEU A 194 -0.78 25.87 3.68
CA LEU A 194 -0.78 24.71 2.81
C LEU A 194 -2.20 24.27 2.43
N HIS A 195 -3.10 24.13 3.42
CA HIS A 195 -4.49 23.73 3.19
C HIS A 195 -5.27 24.79 2.41
N VAL A 196 -5.11 26.07 2.74
CA VAL A 196 -5.72 27.19 2.00
C VAL A 196 -5.24 27.21 0.54
N ARG A 197 -3.94 27.05 0.31
CA ARG A 197 -3.35 26.99 -1.05
C ARG A 197 -3.91 25.80 -1.84
N HIS A 198 -3.98 24.62 -1.23
CA HIS A 198 -4.53 23.44 -1.90
C HIS A 198 -6.02 23.58 -2.23
N LYS A 199 -6.80 24.23 -1.36
CA LYS A 199 -8.19 24.61 -1.62
C LYS A 199 -8.31 25.58 -2.80
N LEU A 200 -7.46 26.61 -2.88
CA LEU A 200 -7.43 27.55 -4.00
C LEU A 200 -7.07 26.87 -5.33
N LEU A 201 -6.25 25.82 -5.29
CA LEU A 201 -5.96 24.98 -6.45
C LEU A 201 -7.07 23.96 -6.79
N GLY A 202 -8.20 24.00 -6.06
CA GLY A 202 -9.34 23.12 -6.28
C GLY A 202 -9.09 21.66 -5.92
N TYR A 203 -8.17 21.40 -4.98
CA TYR A 203 -7.77 20.04 -4.57
C TYR A 203 -7.27 19.15 -5.72
N ARG A 204 -6.77 19.77 -6.80
CA ARG A 204 -6.28 19.05 -7.98
C ARG A 204 -4.94 18.38 -7.66
N CYS A 205 -4.74 17.19 -8.21
CA CYS A 205 -3.48 16.47 -8.14
C CYS A 205 -3.09 15.91 -9.52
N VAL A 206 -1.78 15.77 -9.72
CA VAL A 206 -1.17 15.15 -10.90
C VAL A 206 -0.68 13.76 -10.51
N SER A 207 -0.76 12.82 -11.45
CA SER A 207 -0.25 11.46 -11.26
C SER A 207 1.22 11.46 -10.87
N ALA A 208 1.57 10.63 -9.88
CA ALA A 208 2.97 10.36 -9.52
C ALA A 208 3.67 9.40 -10.50
N ILE A 209 2.99 8.94 -11.56
CA ILE A 209 3.58 8.10 -12.61
C ILE A 209 4.38 8.99 -13.56
N HIS A 210 5.70 8.99 -13.40
CA HIS A 210 6.65 9.74 -14.23
C HIS A 210 7.47 8.86 -15.18
N ALA A 211 7.23 7.55 -15.19
CA ALA A 211 7.92 6.57 -16.02
C ALA A 211 6.96 5.87 -17.00
N ALA A 212 7.51 5.23 -18.04
CA ALA A 212 6.73 4.38 -18.95
C ALA A 212 6.00 3.27 -18.17
N LEU A 213 4.77 2.94 -18.56
CA LEU A 213 3.87 2.05 -17.81
C LEU A 213 4.50 0.72 -17.38
N PRO A 214 5.23 -0.03 -18.23
CA PRO A 214 5.84 -1.29 -17.79
C PRO A 214 6.90 -1.07 -16.72
N ARG A 215 7.66 0.03 -16.83
CA ARG A 215 8.67 0.41 -15.83
C ARG A 215 8.02 0.85 -14.53
N ALA A 216 6.93 1.62 -14.58
CA ALA A 216 6.15 1.99 -13.40
C ALA A 216 5.56 0.75 -12.69
N ALA A 217 4.95 -0.17 -13.45
CA ALA A 217 4.44 -1.42 -12.91
C ALA A 217 5.55 -2.29 -12.29
N ALA A 218 6.74 -2.32 -12.90
CA ALA A 218 7.91 -3.02 -12.37
C ALA A 218 8.43 -2.40 -11.06
N VAL A 219 8.39 -1.07 -10.92
CA VAL A 219 8.72 -0.39 -9.65
C VAL A 219 7.74 -0.80 -8.55
N GLU A 220 6.43 -0.69 -8.80
CA GLU A 220 5.39 -1.08 -7.84
C GLU A 220 5.45 -2.58 -7.47
N PHE A 221 5.76 -3.44 -8.45
CA PHE A 221 6.08 -4.84 -8.23
C PHE A 221 7.27 -5.00 -7.27
N ALA A 222 8.38 -4.32 -7.52
CA ALA A 222 9.60 -4.45 -6.72
C ALA A 222 9.40 -3.93 -5.29
N CYS A 223 8.67 -2.81 -5.13
CA CYS A 223 8.29 -2.28 -3.83
C CYS A 223 7.45 -3.29 -3.04
N ALA A 224 6.39 -3.84 -3.65
CA ALA A 224 5.53 -4.83 -3.00
C ALA A 224 6.29 -6.13 -2.67
N PHE A 225 7.15 -6.60 -3.56
CA PHE A 225 8.01 -7.76 -3.34
C PHE A 225 8.93 -7.54 -2.13
N ALA A 226 9.62 -6.40 -2.05
CA ALA A 226 10.55 -6.09 -0.97
C ALA A 226 9.83 -5.98 0.38
N VAL A 227 8.71 -5.25 0.43
CA VAL A 227 7.91 -5.09 1.65
C VAL A 227 7.32 -6.45 2.09
N GLN A 228 6.78 -7.25 1.18
CA GLN A 228 6.25 -8.58 1.51
C GLN A 228 7.34 -9.54 2.01
N THR A 229 8.54 -9.44 1.44
CA THR A 229 9.71 -10.20 1.87
C THR A 229 10.12 -9.82 3.28
N ALA A 230 10.21 -8.52 3.57
CA ALA A 230 10.48 -8.01 4.90
C ALA A 230 9.44 -8.49 5.92
N ILE A 231 8.14 -8.39 5.58
CA ILE A 231 7.04 -8.89 6.42
C ILE A 231 7.20 -10.38 6.68
N THR A 232 7.52 -11.19 5.66
CA THR A 232 7.62 -12.65 5.78
C THR A 232 8.81 -13.06 6.65
N HIS A 233 9.97 -12.44 6.49
CA HIS A 233 11.18 -12.79 7.24
C HIS A 233 11.24 -12.22 8.66
N THR A 234 10.45 -11.19 8.96
CA THR A 234 10.39 -10.60 10.31
C THR A 234 9.25 -11.17 11.15
N ARG A 235 8.53 -12.20 10.69
CA ARG A 235 7.38 -12.77 11.42
C ARG A 235 7.72 -13.34 12.80
N SER A 236 8.90 -13.94 12.94
CA SER A 236 9.38 -14.52 14.20
C SER A 236 9.99 -13.48 15.14
N VAL A 237 10.14 -12.23 14.68
CA VAL A 237 10.69 -11.13 15.48
C VAL A 237 9.57 -10.51 16.30
N GLU A 238 9.88 -10.08 17.54
CA GLU A 238 8.93 -9.34 18.38
C GLU A 238 8.34 -8.14 17.63
N GLU A 239 7.05 -7.89 17.83
CA GLU A 239 6.30 -6.87 17.10
C GLU A 239 6.93 -5.48 17.18
N LYS A 240 7.46 -5.10 18.36
CA LYS A 240 8.13 -3.82 18.59
C LYS A 240 9.30 -3.58 17.63
N TYR A 241 10.06 -4.62 17.27
CA TYR A 241 11.18 -4.49 16.32
C TYR A 241 10.72 -4.76 14.88
N ARG A 242 9.79 -5.70 14.69
CA ARG A 242 9.22 -6.04 13.38
C ARG A 242 8.65 -4.81 12.68
N VAL A 243 7.89 -3.98 13.41
CA VAL A 243 7.28 -2.77 12.86
C VAL A 243 8.34 -1.79 12.34
N HIS A 244 9.43 -1.58 13.09
CA HIS A 244 10.52 -0.72 12.64
C HIS A 244 11.26 -1.29 11.42
N ALA A 245 11.50 -2.60 11.39
CA ALA A 245 12.13 -3.25 10.24
C ALA A 245 11.30 -3.10 8.96
N VAL A 246 9.98 -3.32 9.04
CA VAL A 246 9.07 -3.14 7.89
C VAL A 246 8.97 -1.67 7.50
N ALA A 247 8.86 -0.75 8.46
CA ALA A 247 8.82 0.70 8.20
C ALA A 247 10.11 1.21 7.53
N ALA A 248 11.27 0.69 7.92
CA ALA A 248 12.55 1.03 7.29
C ALA A 248 12.61 0.56 5.82
N VAL A 249 12.08 -0.63 5.53
CA VAL A 249 11.96 -1.14 4.15
C VAL A 249 10.98 -0.30 3.35
N ILE A 250 9.83 0.08 3.93
CA ILE A 250 8.87 1.01 3.29
C ILE A 250 9.55 2.33 2.94
N ALA A 251 10.23 2.97 3.89
CA ALA A 251 10.95 4.22 3.62
C ALA A 251 12.04 4.06 2.55
N SER A 252 12.74 2.92 2.54
CA SER A 252 13.77 2.62 1.54
C SER A 252 13.19 2.45 0.13
N VAL A 253 12.07 1.75 -0.01
CA VAL A 253 11.42 1.60 -1.33
C VAL A 253 10.76 2.90 -1.79
N VAL A 254 10.28 3.74 -0.87
CA VAL A 254 9.80 5.10 -1.18
C VAL A 254 10.96 5.99 -1.65
N TYR A 255 12.12 5.91 -1.01
CA TYR A 255 13.32 6.60 -1.49
C TYR A 255 13.72 6.15 -2.90
N ALA A 256 13.69 4.84 -3.16
CA ALA A 256 14.14 4.27 -4.43
C ALA A 256 13.14 4.46 -5.60
N GLY A 257 11.84 4.36 -5.33
CA GLY A 257 10.78 4.34 -6.36
C GLY A 257 9.79 5.49 -6.29
N GLY A 258 9.81 6.31 -5.23
CA GLY A 258 8.83 7.35 -4.98
C GLY A 258 8.77 8.42 -6.07
N SER A 259 9.91 8.80 -6.65
CA SER A 259 9.95 9.75 -7.77
C SER A 259 9.39 9.20 -9.10
N MET A 260 9.15 7.90 -9.19
CA MET A 260 8.66 7.26 -10.42
C MET A 260 7.18 6.90 -10.37
N THR A 261 6.67 6.51 -9.20
CA THR A 261 5.29 6.05 -9.01
C THR A 261 4.66 6.50 -7.68
N GLY A 262 5.38 7.25 -6.85
CA GLY A 262 5.01 7.46 -5.44
C GLY A 262 5.23 6.25 -4.54
N ALA A 263 5.68 5.11 -5.08
CA ALA A 263 5.94 3.85 -4.37
C ALA A 263 4.80 3.49 -3.41
N VAL A 264 3.62 3.16 -3.95
CA VAL A 264 2.40 2.99 -3.13
C VAL A 264 2.21 1.55 -2.67
N PHE A 265 2.49 0.57 -3.54
CA PHE A 265 2.52 -0.89 -3.34
C PHE A 265 1.31 -1.49 -2.59
N ASN A 266 0.19 -0.76 -2.58
CA ASN A 266 -1.04 -1.08 -1.88
C ASN A 266 -2.24 -0.65 -2.74
N PRO A 267 -3.00 -1.61 -3.31
CA PRO A 267 -4.10 -1.31 -4.22
C PRO A 267 -5.19 -0.40 -3.65
N ALA A 268 -5.56 -0.56 -2.38
CA ALA A 268 -6.57 0.29 -1.74
C ALA A 268 -6.05 1.70 -1.48
N LEU A 269 -4.80 1.82 -1.01
CA LEU A 269 -4.17 3.12 -0.79
C LEU A 269 -4.02 3.90 -2.11
N ALA A 270 -3.56 3.23 -3.18
CA ALA A 270 -3.44 3.84 -4.49
C ALA A 270 -4.79 4.29 -5.06
N PHE A 271 -5.84 3.50 -4.86
CA PHE A 271 -7.19 3.89 -5.22
C PHE A 271 -7.63 5.18 -4.52
N SER A 272 -7.22 5.39 -3.27
CA SER A 272 -7.51 6.63 -2.54
C SER A 272 -6.68 7.82 -3.06
N THR A 273 -5.36 7.64 -3.24
CA THR A 273 -4.41 8.76 -3.38
C THR A 273 -3.96 9.06 -4.81
N GLN A 274 -4.08 8.10 -5.74
CA GLN A 274 -3.56 8.22 -7.11
C GLN A 274 -4.66 8.26 -8.18
N PHE A 275 -5.67 7.40 -8.07
CA PHE A 275 -6.78 7.31 -9.03
C PHE A 275 -7.61 8.61 -9.20
N PRO A 276 -7.75 9.52 -8.20
CA PRO A 276 -8.34 10.84 -8.47
C PRO A 276 -7.48 11.77 -9.34
N CYS A 277 -6.18 11.51 -9.48
CA CYS A 277 -5.25 12.44 -10.10
C CYS A 277 -5.26 12.34 -11.62
N SER A 278 -5.09 13.48 -12.29
CA SER A 278 -5.05 13.56 -13.75
C SER A 278 -3.78 12.93 -14.33
N GLY A 279 -3.91 12.36 -15.54
CA GLY A 279 -2.80 11.78 -16.30
C GLY A 279 -3.22 10.43 -16.88
N PRO A 280 -2.75 9.30 -16.32
CA PRO A 280 -3.15 7.95 -16.75
C PRO A 280 -4.65 7.67 -16.66
N SER A 281 -5.13 6.81 -17.54
CA SER A 281 -6.46 6.20 -17.52
C SER A 281 -6.62 5.23 -16.34
N PHE A 282 -7.87 4.87 -16.03
CA PHE A 282 -8.18 3.91 -14.97
C PHE A 282 -7.46 2.56 -15.16
N LEU A 283 -7.41 2.03 -16.39
CA LEU A 283 -6.76 0.75 -16.67
C LEU A 283 -5.23 0.81 -16.52
N GLU A 284 -4.61 1.93 -16.89
CA GLU A 284 -3.18 2.15 -16.68
C GLU A 284 -2.84 2.22 -15.19
N TYR A 285 -3.71 2.84 -14.38
CA TYR A 285 -3.58 2.79 -12.92
C TYR A 285 -3.78 1.38 -12.35
N CYS A 286 -4.75 0.61 -12.86
CA CYS A 286 -4.91 -0.79 -12.45
C CYS A 286 -3.67 -1.62 -12.80
N LEU A 287 -3.07 -1.41 -13.97
CA LEU A 287 -1.83 -2.10 -14.36
C LEU A 287 -0.69 -1.80 -13.37
N VAL A 288 -0.47 -0.52 -13.08
CA VAL A 288 0.67 -0.08 -12.25
C VAL A 288 0.44 -0.37 -10.77
N TYR A 289 -0.69 0.06 -10.20
CA TYR A 289 -0.93 0.04 -8.76
C TYR A 289 -1.73 -1.15 -8.24
N TRP A 290 -2.39 -1.93 -9.11
CA TRP A 290 -3.06 -3.16 -8.68
C TRP A 290 -2.30 -4.38 -9.14
N LEU A 291 -2.09 -4.57 -10.45
CA LEU A 291 -1.43 -5.76 -10.98
C LEU A 291 0.04 -5.84 -10.52
N GLY A 292 0.81 -4.75 -10.62
CA GLY A 292 2.19 -4.69 -10.15
C GLY A 292 2.35 -5.18 -8.70
N PRO A 293 1.68 -4.56 -7.71
CA PRO A 293 1.78 -4.97 -6.31
C PRO A 293 1.29 -6.39 -6.02
N LEU A 294 0.24 -6.84 -6.70
CA LEU A 294 -0.26 -8.21 -6.57
C LEU A 294 0.79 -9.23 -7.03
N LEU A 295 1.38 -9.01 -8.21
CA LEU A 295 2.42 -9.87 -8.74
C LEU A 295 3.70 -9.84 -7.88
N GLY A 296 4.09 -8.67 -7.36
CA GLY A 296 5.26 -8.52 -6.50
C GLY A 296 5.11 -9.30 -5.19
N MET A 297 3.96 -9.13 -4.53
CA MET A 297 3.61 -9.88 -3.32
C MET A 297 3.59 -11.39 -3.59
N MET A 298 2.89 -11.85 -4.64
CA MET A 298 2.80 -13.28 -4.96
C MET A 298 4.17 -13.88 -5.29
N SER A 299 5.03 -13.14 -6.00
CA SER A 299 6.39 -13.58 -6.33
C SER A 299 7.24 -13.77 -5.07
N SER A 300 7.14 -12.86 -4.09
CA SER A 300 7.80 -13.01 -2.79
C SER A 300 7.33 -14.27 -2.08
N VAL A 301 6.01 -14.45 -1.97
CA VAL A 301 5.41 -15.62 -1.28
C VAL A 301 5.84 -16.92 -1.94
N LEU A 302 5.77 -17.04 -3.26
CA LEU A 302 6.13 -18.26 -3.98
C LEU A 302 7.63 -18.56 -3.91
N LEU A 303 8.48 -17.54 -3.96
CA LEU A 303 9.93 -17.69 -3.82
C LEU A 303 10.29 -18.31 -2.48
N PHE A 304 9.76 -17.77 -1.39
CA PHE A 304 10.12 -18.21 -0.03
C PHE A 304 9.37 -19.46 0.44
N ASP A 305 8.13 -19.69 -0.02
CA ASP A 305 7.35 -20.87 0.39
C ASP A 305 7.70 -22.13 -0.42
N LYS A 306 8.06 -21.97 -1.70
CA LYS A 306 8.23 -23.12 -2.62
C LYS A 306 9.67 -23.27 -3.11
N LEU A 307 10.29 -22.21 -3.59
CA LEU A 307 11.58 -22.31 -4.29
C LEU A 307 12.74 -22.47 -3.32
N VAL A 308 12.85 -21.63 -2.28
CA VAL A 308 13.94 -21.71 -1.29
C VAL A 308 13.99 -23.08 -0.57
N PRO A 309 12.86 -23.66 -0.10
CA PRO A 309 12.86 -25.01 0.47
C PRO A 309 13.25 -26.12 -0.52
N ARG A 310 12.91 -25.99 -1.81
CA ARG A 310 13.28 -26.97 -2.84
C ARG A 310 14.77 -26.93 -3.16
N LEU A 311 15.34 -25.73 -3.25
CA LEU A 311 16.77 -25.55 -3.49
C LEU A 311 17.61 -26.04 -2.30
N SER A 312 17.21 -25.71 -1.07
CA SER A 312 17.90 -26.19 0.13
C SER A 312 17.80 -27.71 0.30
N ARG A 313 16.68 -28.35 -0.08
CA ARG A 313 16.55 -29.82 -0.07
C ARG A 313 17.43 -30.49 -1.13
N THR A 314 17.58 -29.88 -2.29
CA THR A 314 18.43 -30.41 -3.37
C THR A 314 19.92 -30.32 -3.01
N SER A 315 20.31 -29.30 -2.24
CA SER A 315 21.68 -29.15 -1.72
C SER A 315 21.98 -30.02 -0.49
N SER A 316 20.97 -30.61 0.17
CA SER A 316 21.12 -31.29 1.46
C SER A 316 20.68 -32.76 1.39
N SER A 317 21.54 -33.63 0.89
CA SER A 317 21.64 -35.03 1.36
C SER A 317 22.98 -35.66 0.92
N PRO A 318 23.69 -36.45 1.75
CA PRO A 318 23.39 -36.87 3.14
C PRO A 318 24.54 -36.58 4.14
N HIS A 319 24.21 -36.02 5.31
CA HIS A 319 24.82 -36.51 6.56
C HIS A 319 23.86 -36.34 7.74
N LEU A 320 23.83 -37.39 8.56
CA LEU A 320 22.94 -37.68 9.68
C LEU A 320 23.15 -36.71 10.85
N SER A 321 22.12 -36.57 11.70
CA SER A 321 22.05 -35.87 13.01
C SER A 321 21.72 -34.36 13.04
N LEU A 322 20.45 -33.99 12.85
CA LEU A 322 19.88 -32.70 13.31
C LEU A 322 18.35 -32.74 13.54
N GLU A 323 17.77 -33.94 13.60
CA GLU A 323 16.32 -34.19 13.70
C GLU A 323 15.73 -33.75 15.05
N THR A 324 16.50 -33.76 16.14
CA THR A 324 15.94 -33.54 17.49
C THR A 324 15.67 -32.07 17.81
N LYS A 325 16.43 -31.12 17.25
CA LYS A 325 16.28 -29.67 17.54
C LYS A 325 15.22 -29.00 16.66
N LYS A 326 15.06 -29.45 15.40
CA LYS A 326 14.00 -28.97 14.49
C LYS A 326 12.61 -29.41 14.92
N ARG A 327 12.47 -30.56 15.60
CA ARG A 327 11.17 -31.08 16.03
C ARG A 327 10.55 -30.24 17.16
N THR A 328 11.36 -29.71 18.07
CA THR A 328 10.88 -28.83 19.15
C THR A 328 10.51 -27.45 18.60
N GLN A 329 11.38 -26.84 17.80
CA GLN A 329 11.13 -25.52 17.21
C GLN A 329 9.96 -25.51 16.21
N ARG A 330 9.74 -26.61 15.47
CA ARG A 330 8.58 -26.78 14.58
C ARG A 330 7.29 -27.01 15.37
N LYS A 331 7.33 -27.68 16.53
CA LYS A 331 6.17 -27.86 17.40
C LYS A 331 5.73 -26.52 18.00
N ASP A 332 6.67 -25.71 18.47
CA ASP A 332 6.35 -24.40 19.07
C ASP A 332 5.78 -23.41 18.03
N LEU A 333 6.31 -23.45 16.79
CA LEU A 333 5.77 -22.65 15.67
C LEU A 333 4.37 -23.11 15.26
N VAL A 334 4.13 -24.43 15.20
CA VAL A 334 2.82 -25.00 14.86
C VAL A 334 1.80 -24.74 15.96
N ILE A 335 2.19 -24.76 17.24
CA ILE A 335 1.30 -24.43 18.37
C ILE A 335 0.96 -22.93 18.37
N SER A 336 1.91 -22.05 18.07
CA SER A 336 1.67 -20.61 17.95
C SER A 336 0.74 -20.29 16.76
N ASP A 337 0.97 -20.92 15.61
CA ASP A 337 0.11 -20.77 14.41
C ASP A 337 -1.28 -21.37 14.63
N LEU A 338 -1.41 -22.51 15.34
CA LEU A 338 -2.69 -23.11 15.73
C LEU A 338 -3.46 -22.25 16.73
N ALA A 339 -2.77 -21.65 17.71
CA ALA A 339 -3.39 -20.72 18.66
C ALA A 339 -3.88 -19.44 17.95
N ALA A 340 -3.12 -18.93 16.99
CA ALA A 340 -3.51 -17.80 16.15
C ALA A 340 -4.68 -18.15 15.21
N LEU A 341 -4.66 -19.34 14.59
CA LEU A 341 -5.74 -19.86 13.75
C LEU A 341 -7.02 -20.13 14.56
N HIS A 342 -6.92 -20.68 15.77
CA HIS A 342 -8.07 -20.90 16.65
C HIS A 342 -8.69 -19.56 17.08
N LYS A 343 -7.86 -18.60 17.51
CA LYS A 343 -8.31 -17.24 17.90
C LYS A 343 -8.91 -16.45 16.74
N CYS A 344 -8.48 -16.71 15.50
CA CYS A 344 -9.04 -16.05 14.31
C CYS A 344 -10.31 -16.77 13.78
N ARG A 345 -10.36 -18.11 13.87
CA ARG A 345 -11.50 -18.95 13.49
C ARG A 345 -12.70 -18.72 14.41
N THR A 346 -12.49 -18.62 15.73
CA THR A 346 -13.55 -18.29 16.69
C THR A 346 -14.05 -16.86 16.56
N HIS A 347 -13.23 -15.92 16.07
CA HIS A 347 -13.63 -14.52 15.91
C HIS A 347 -14.32 -14.23 14.56
N CYS A 348 -14.15 -15.10 13.55
CA CYS A 348 -14.78 -14.94 12.23
C CYS A 348 -16.11 -15.71 12.07
N SER A 349 -16.33 -16.78 12.82
CA SER A 349 -17.56 -17.58 12.78
C SER A 349 -18.58 -17.06 13.79
N GLY A 350 -19.30 -16.00 13.44
CA GLY A 350 -20.45 -15.52 14.20
C GLY A 350 -21.71 -16.33 13.90
N GLU A 351 -21.70 -17.64 14.17
CA GLU A 351 -22.89 -18.50 14.08
C GLU A 351 -22.76 -19.66 15.11
N LEU A 352 -23.75 -19.74 16.01
CA LEU A 352 -23.94 -20.84 16.97
C LEU A 352 -24.12 -22.16 16.21
N ASP A 353 -23.39 -23.21 16.60
CA ASP A 353 -24.04 -24.46 17.02
C ASP A 353 -23.08 -25.43 17.75
N LYS A 354 -23.53 -25.80 18.96
CA LYS A 354 -23.14 -26.89 19.88
C LYS A 354 -21.72 -26.95 20.49
N PRO A 355 -21.60 -26.99 21.84
CA PRO A 355 -20.33 -27.24 22.51
C PRO A 355 -19.93 -28.72 22.35
N LEU A 356 -18.72 -28.97 21.85
CA LEU A 356 -18.09 -30.28 21.91
C LEU A 356 -17.48 -30.44 23.31
N GLU A 357 -18.32 -30.77 24.29
CA GLU A 357 -17.93 -30.98 25.69
C GLU A 357 -17.27 -32.36 25.94
N LEU A 358 -16.63 -32.94 24.90
CA LEU A 358 -16.13 -34.32 24.94
C LEU A 358 -14.64 -34.51 24.57
N GLU A 359 -13.87 -33.45 24.29
CA GLU A 359 -12.44 -33.61 23.93
C GLU A 359 -11.44 -32.90 24.87
N VAL A 360 -11.89 -32.28 25.96
CA VAL A 360 -10.98 -31.59 26.91
C VAL A 360 -10.53 -32.49 28.08
N GLU A 361 -11.27 -33.58 28.35
CA GLU A 361 -10.88 -34.60 29.36
C GLU A 361 -9.84 -35.60 28.81
N GLU A 362 -9.88 -35.97 27.52
CA GLU A 362 -8.88 -36.88 26.93
C GLU A 362 -7.49 -36.23 26.79
N LEU A 363 -7.42 -34.92 26.55
CA LEU A 363 -6.14 -34.20 26.42
C LEU A 363 -5.43 -33.94 27.75
N LYS A 364 -6.15 -33.92 28.88
CA LYS A 364 -5.53 -33.87 30.22
C LYS A 364 -5.00 -35.23 30.67
N THR A 365 -5.65 -36.31 30.24
CA THR A 365 -5.18 -37.69 30.50
C THR A 365 -3.92 -38.01 29.67
N TYR A 366 -3.81 -37.47 28.45
CA TYR A 366 -2.65 -37.71 27.56
C TYR A 366 -1.35 -37.04 28.06
N ASN A 367 -1.44 -35.86 28.65
CA ASN A 367 -0.25 -35.16 29.20
C ASN A 367 0.27 -35.80 30.50
N THR A 368 -0.58 -36.52 31.23
CA THR A 368 -0.18 -37.23 32.46
C THR A 368 0.38 -38.63 32.17
N MET A 369 0.05 -39.22 31.01
CA MET A 369 0.63 -40.50 30.55
C MET A 369 1.94 -40.35 29.76
N SER A 370 2.25 -39.18 29.19
CA SER A 370 3.44 -38.99 28.35
C SER A 370 4.77 -38.95 29.11
N SER A 371 4.78 -38.87 30.44
CA SER A 371 6.01 -38.90 31.24
C SER A 371 6.49 -40.32 31.58
N ASN A 372 5.63 -41.35 31.46
CA ASN A 372 5.93 -42.71 31.92
C ASN A 372 6.10 -43.76 30.80
N LEU A 373 6.06 -43.38 29.52
CA LEU A 373 6.02 -44.34 28.40
C LEU A 373 7.24 -44.27 27.46
N THR A 374 8.45 -44.33 28.03
CA THR A 374 9.68 -44.58 27.25
C THR A 374 10.19 -46.03 27.34
N GLN A 375 9.55 -46.92 28.10
CA GLN A 375 10.09 -48.26 28.35
C GLN A 375 9.31 -49.46 27.77
N ASN A 376 8.23 -49.27 27.01
CA ASN A 376 7.43 -50.44 26.56
C ASN A 376 6.85 -50.34 25.14
N LYS A 377 7.68 -50.00 24.15
CA LYS A 377 7.25 -49.86 22.75
C LYS A 377 7.26 -51.15 21.93
N GLU A 378 7.93 -52.22 22.38
CA GLU A 378 8.00 -53.46 21.60
C GLU A 378 6.86 -54.46 21.91
N GLU A 379 6.35 -54.50 23.15
CA GLU A 379 5.24 -55.41 23.51
C GLU A 379 3.88 -54.96 22.94
N ILE A 380 3.64 -53.65 22.83
CA ILE A 380 2.37 -53.10 22.31
C ILE A 380 2.25 -53.31 20.79
N PHE A 381 3.39 -53.28 20.07
CA PHE A 381 3.40 -53.48 18.62
C PHE A 381 3.06 -54.93 18.24
N CYS A 382 3.50 -55.93 19.02
CA CYS A 382 3.15 -57.34 18.81
C CYS A 382 1.68 -57.65 19.19
N SER A 383 1.11 -56.93 20.16
CA SER A 383 -0.31 -57.07 20.55
C SER A 383 -1.28 -56.45 19.53
N LEU A 384 -0.90 -55.36 18.86
CA LEU A 384 -1.75 -54.73 17.84
C LEU A 384 -1.81 -55.54 16.53
N ILE A 385 -0.70 -56.18 16.11
CA ILE A 385 -0.64 -57.00 14.89
C ILE A 385 -1.46 -58.30 15.04
N SER A 386 -1.54 -58.86 16.26
CA SER A 386 -2.35 -60.05 16.53
C SER A 386 -3.85 -59.75 16.68
N ARG A 387 -4.23 -58.48 16.90
CA ARG A 387 -5.63 -58.03 16.95
C ARG A 387 -6.19 -57.68 15.56
N THR A 388 -5.38 -57.12 14.67
CA THR A 388 -5.80 -56.79 13.29
C THR A 388 -5.97 -58.01 12.38
N ARG A 389 -5.38 -59.16 12.72
CA ARG A 389 -5.55 -60.41 11.97
C ARG A 389 -6.85 -61.18 12.29
N ARG A 390 -7.57 -60.81 13.36
CA ARG A 390 -8.82 -61.47 13.78
C ARG A 390 -10.10 -60.75 13.33
N GLU A 391 -9.97 -59.62 12.65
CA GLU A 391 -11.12 -58.84 12.15
C GLU A 391 -11.27 -58.92 10.61
N TYR A 392 -10.54 -59.81 9.94
CA TYR A 392 -10.60 -60.03 8.48
C TYR A 392 -10.66 -61.50 8.04
N GLU A 393 -11.01 -62.42 8.94
CA GLU A 393 -11.57 -63.76 8.70
C GLU A 393 -12.85 -63.89 9.51
#